data_AF-A0A7S3ZTI1-F1
#
_entry.id   AF-A0A7S3ZTI1-F1
#
_cell.length_a   1.000
_cell.length_b   1.000
_cell.length_c   1.000
_cell.angle_alpha   90.00
_cell.angle_beta   90.00
_cell.angle_gamma   90.00
#
_symmetry.space_group_name_H-M   'P 1'
#
loop_
_entity.id
_entity.type
_entity.pdbx_description
1 polymer ?
#
loop_
_entity_poly.entity_id
_entity_poly.type
_entity_poly.pdbx_seq_one_letter_code
_entity_poly.pdbx_strand_id
1 'polypeptide(L)'
;MAWRSTRTIQHERFHTGSDVCPDMPPSSLNFAVSDGTSLVVIRFRSSMSEDPPTLYYRIVPEGVIVASEPSSSDAETLREWTLLGKNRMLSYSPSTGVHVECVCPHSCDDDVSAAAHFSGRSEADAVVGKGLVWYAAATVLAFLLGRRWPARSLSEELALSVVTVLLAWWCLTTPPW
;
A
#
# COMPACT_ATOMS: atom_id res chain seq x y z
N MET A 1 -26.56 -29.96 -22.01
CA MET A 1 -27.15 -28.61 -22.10
C MET A 1 -26.20 -27.74 -22.91
N ALA A 2 -26.59 -27.34 -24.13
CA ALA A 2 -25.76 -26.52 -25.01
C ALA A 2 -26.41 -25.13 -25.13
N TRP A 3 -25.76 -24.11 -24.58
CA TRP A 3 -26.19 -22.73 -24.75
C TRP A 3 -25.54 -22.16 -26.02
N ARG A 4 -26.27 -22.18 -27.14
CA ARG A 4 -25.88 -21.44 -28.35
C ARG A 4 -26.52 -20.06 -28.30
N SER A 5 -25.75 -19.07 -27.87
CA SER A 5 -26.07 -17.65 -28.06
C SER A 5 -25.36 -17.19 -29.33
N THR A 6 -26.05 -17.24 -30.47
CA THR A 6 -25.54 -16.71 -31.75
C THR A 6 -25.98 -15.25 -31.85
N ARG A 7 -25.27 -14.34 -31.17
CA ARG A 7 -25.38 -12.91 -31.47
C ARG A 7 -24.42 -12.60 -32.61
N THR A 8 -24.99 -12.26 -33.76
CA THR A 8 -24.28 -11.65 -34.88
C THR A 8 -23.65 -10.36 -34.39
N ILE A 9 -22.33 -10.37 -34.22
CA ILE A 9 -21.55 -9.18 -33.91
C ILE A 9 -21.66 -8.27 -35.14
N GLN A 10 -22.52 -7.25 -35.07
CA GLN A 10 -22.50 -6.19 -36.08
C GLN A 10 -21.19 -5.45 -35.91
N HIS A 11 -20.31 -5.61 -36.90
CA HIS A 11 -19.06 -4.90 -37.05
C HIS A 11 -19.39 -3.44 -37.42
N GLU A 12 -19.85 -2.66 -36.44
CA GLU A 12 -19.92 -1.20 -36.60
C GLU A 12 -18.49 -0.71 -36.84
N ARG A 13 -18.32 -0.04 -37.98
CA ARG A 13 -17.03 0.53 -38.38
C ARG A 13 -16.62 1.53 -37.31
N PHE A 14 -15.56 1.20 -36.58
CA PHE A 14 -14.87 2.15 -35.72
C PHE A 14 -14.45 3.35 -36.57
N HIS A 15 -15.10 4.49 -36.35
CA HIS A 15 -14.70 5.76 -36.94
C HIS A 15 -13.32 6.13 -36.37
N THR A 16 -12.28 5.87 -37.14
CA THR A 16 -10.93 6.41 -36.95
C THR A 16 -11.00 7.92 -37.18
N GLY A 17 -11.21 8.72 -36.13
CA GLY A 17 -11.34 10.17 -36.36
C GLY A 17 -11.41 11.10 -35.15
N SER A 18 -11.63 10.64 -33.93
CA SER A 18 -11.46 11.49 -32.75
C SER A 18 -11.09 10.63 -31.57
N ASP A 19 -9.93 10.88 -30.98
CA ASP A 19 -9.39 10.24 -29.77
C ASP A 19 -10.21 10.56 -28.49
N VAL A 20 -11.46 10.96 -28.68
CA VAL A 20 -12.42 11.28 -27.63
C VAL A 20 -13.22 10.01 -27.39
N CYS A 21 -13.17 9.48 -26.16
CA CYS A 21 -14.14 8.48 -25.75
C CYS A 21 -15.52 9.08 -26.01
N PRO A 22 -16.35 8.48 -26.89
CA PRO A 22 -17.65 9.05 -27.22
C PRO A 22 -18.44 9.27 -25.93
N ASP A 23 -19.29 10.29 -25.90
CA ASP A 23 -20.17 10.62 -24.77
C ASP A 23 -21.16 9.48 -24.56
N MET A 24 -20.67 8.41 -23.94
CA MET A 24 -21.40 7.19 -23.66
C MET A 24 -22.20 7.41 -22.39
N PRO A 25 -23.40 6.80 -22.28
CA PRO A 25 -24.12 6.77 -21.03
C PRO A 25 -23.20 6.37 -19.86
N PRO A 26 -23.35 7.00 -18.68
CA PRO A 26 -22.51 6.68 -17.54
C PRO A 26 -22.65 5.20 -17.21
N SER A 27 -21.52 4.50 -17.25
CA SER A 27 -21.40 3.07 -16.96
C SER A 27 -20.13 2.83 -16.17
N SER A 28 -20.16 1.79 -15.34
CA SER A 28 -19.00 1.31 -14.60
C SER A 28 -18.84 -0.18 -14.81
N LEU A 29 -17.60 -0.65 -14.79
CA LEU A 29 -17.27 -2.07 -14.95
C LEU A 29 -16.08 -2.40 -14.07
N ASN A 30 -16.30 -3.31 -13.11
CA ASN A 30 -15.25 -4.05 -12.45
C ASN A 30 -15.32 -5.49 -12.95
N PHE A 31 -14.24 -5.97 -13.55
CA PHE A 31 -14.20 -7.28 -14.18
C PHE A 31 -12.89 -7.96 -13.81
N ALA A 32 -12.95 -9.25 -13.49
CA ALA A 32 -11.79 -10.08 -13.26
C ALA A 32 -12.04 -11.45 -13.91
N VAL A 33 -11.07 -11.92 -14.69
CA VAL A 33 -11.14 -13.23 -15.35
C VAL A 33 -9.77 -13.89 -15.31
N SER A 34 -9.77 -15.21 -15.14
CA SER A 34 -8.57 -16.03 -15.17
C SER A 34 -8.82 -17.26 -16.04
N ASP A 35 -7.77 -17.73 -16.69
CA ASP A 35 -7.72 -19.01 -17.40
C ASP A 35 -7.07 -20.13 -16.54
N GLY A 36 -6.78 -19.84 -15.27
CA GLY A 36 -6.09 -20.73 -14.33
C GLY A 36 -4.57 -20.56 -14.29
N THR A 37 -3.98 -19.80 -15.22
CA THR A 37 -2.54 -19.46 -15.23
C THR A 37 -2.31 -17.96 -15.20
N SER A 38 -3.09 -17.22 -15.97
CA SER A 38 -3.06 -15.77 -16.08
C SER A 38 -4.32 -15.15 -15.48
N LEU A 39 -4.24 -13.86 -15.19
CA LEU A 39 -5.35 -13.08 -14.63
C LEU A 39 -5.42 -11.73 -15.34
N VAL A 40 -6.62 -11.33 -15.74
CA VAL A 40 -6.90 -9.99 -16.28
C VAL A 40 -7.98 -9.35 -15.42
N VAL A 41 -7.73 -8.11 -15.01
CA VAL A 41 -8.59 -7.32 -14.14
C VAL A 41 -8.77 -5.95 -14.74
N ILE A 42 -10.00 -5.44 -14.75
CA ILE A 42 -10.32 -4.12 -15.29
C ILE A 42 -11.15 -3.36 -14.25
N ARG A 43 -10.79 -2.10 -14.03
CA ARG A 43 -11.62 -1.11 -13.33
C ARG A 43 -11.87 0.06 -14.27
N PHE A 44 -13.11 0.22 -14.73
CA PHE A 44 -13.48 1.18 -15.76
C PHE A 44 -14.72 1.99 -15.39
N ARG A 45 -14.72 3.27 -15.78
CA ARG A 45 -15.88 4.17 -15.74
C ARG A 45 -15.88 5.04 -16.99
N SER A 46 -17.01 5.10 -17.71
CA SER A 46 -17.15 5.99 -18.87
C SER A 46 -17.24 7.46 -18.49
N SER A 47 -17.81 7.78 -17.33
CA SER A 47 -17.87 9.16 -16.81
C SER A 47 -16.53 9.60 -16.22
N MET A 48 -15.97 10.70 -16.72
CA MET A 48 -14.71 11.27 -16.21
C MET A 48 -14.88 11.95 -14.85
N SER A 49 -16.07 12.49 -14.54
CA SER A 49 -16.32 13.21 -13.28
C SER A 49 -16.68 12.31 -12.10
N GLU A 50 -16.94 11.02 -12.33
CA GLU A 50 -17.36 10.08 -11.30
C GLU A 50 -16.33 8.96 -11.14
N ASP A 51 -16.11 8.51 -9.91
CA ASP A 51 -15.23 7.38 -9.65
C ASP A 51 -15.90 6.03 -9.96
N PRO A 52 -15.19 5.06 -10.54
CA PRO A 52 -15.65 3.67 -10.58
C PRO A 52 -15.71 3.09 -9.16
N PRO A 53 -16.52 2.05 -8.92
CA PRO A 53 -16.42 1.24 -7.71
C PRO A 53 -14.98 0.78 -7.47
N THR A 54 -14.57 0.68 -6.22
CA THR A 54 -13.20 0.32 -5.86
C THR A 54 -12.87 -1.11 -6.28
N LEU A 55 -11.60 -1.33 -6.62
CA LEU A 55 -11.06 -2.65 -6.91
C LEU A 55 -9.61 -2.66 -6.48
N TYR A 56 -9.26 -3.53 -5.56
CA TYR A 56 -7.92 -3.64 -4.99
C TYR A 56 -7.26 -4.93 -5.47
N TYR A 57 -5.93 -4.90 -5.52
CA TYR A 57 -5.13 -6.09 -5.70
C TYR A 57 -3.99 -6.14 -4.69
N ARG A 58 -3.52 -7.35 -4.39
CA ARG A 58 -2.36 -7.59 -3.55
C ARG A 58 -1.49 -8.68 -4.18
N ILE A 59 -0.20 -8.44 -4.23
CA ILE A 59 0.78 -9.43 -4.70
C ILE A 59 1.20 -10.28 -3.50
N VAL A 60 1.10 -11.60 -3.65
CA VAL A 60 1.52 -12.59 -2.66
C VAL A 60 2.53 -13.55 -3.30
N PRO A 61 3.30 -14.32 -2.53
CA PRO A 61 4.31 -15.23 -3.10
C PRO A 61 3.73 -16.22 -4.13
N GLU A 62 2.47 -16.64 -3.94
CA GLU A 62 1.79 -17.61 -4.79
C GLU A 62 1.02 -16.97 -5.97
N GLY A 63 0.92 -15.63 -6.05
CA GLY A 63 0.21 -14.97 -7.14
C GLY A 63 -0.38 -13.60 -6.78
N VAL A 64 -1.58 -13.33 -7.28
CA VAL A 64 -2.28 -12.06 -7.08
C VAL A 64 -3.68 -12.31 -6.56
N ILE A 65 -4.04 -11.60 -5.50
CA ILE A 65 -5.39 -11.58 -4.94
C ILE A 65 -6.06 -10.29 -5.39
N VAL A 66 -7.33 -10.37 -5.80
CA VAL A 66 -8.14 -9.23 -6.24
C VAL A 66 -9.44 -9.22 -5.45
N ALA A 67 -9.83 -8.05 -4.94
CA ALA A 67 -11.06 -7.90 -4.17
C ALA A 67 -11.64 -6.48 -4.31
N SER A 68 -12.96 -6.36 -4.18
CA SER A 68 -13.61 -5.04 -4.16
C SER A 68 -13.26 -4.23 -2.91
N GLU A 69 -12.96 -4.93 -1.81
CA GLU A 69 -12.56 -4.39 -0.50
C GLU A 69 -11.43 -5.26 0.10
N PRO A 70 -10.47 -4.67 0.82
CA PRO A 70 -9.42 -5.43 1.51
C PRO A 70 -10.00 -6.36 2.58
N SER A 71 -9.57 -7.62 2.60
CA SER A 71 -10.16 -8.65 3.47
C SER A 71 -9.58 -8.71 4.90
N SER A 72 -8.78 -7.74 5.32
CA SER A 72 -8.06 -7.76 6.60
C SER A 72 -8.35 -6.53 7.45
N SER A 73 -8.51 -6.74 8.76
CA SER A 73 -8.57 -5.66 9.75
C SER A 73 -7.18 -5.24 10.26
N ASP A 74 -6.15 -6.01 9.91
CA ASP A 74 -4.77 -5.76 10.32
C ASP A 74 -4.16 -4.60 9.49
N ALA A 75 -3.61 -3.61 10.19
CA ALA A 75 -3.09 -2.39 9.57
C ALA A 75 -1.86 -2.63 8.68
N GLU A 76 -1.06 -3.65 8.95
CA GLU A 76 0.09 -4.01 8.11
C GLU A 76 -0.39 -4.67 6.83
N THR A 77 -1.31 -5.62 6.94
CA THR A 77 -1.91 -6.30 5.79
C THR A 77 -2.64 -5.32 4.88
N LEU A 78 -3.31 -4.31 5.44
CA LEU A 78 -3.99 -3.26 4.68
C LEU A 78 -3.04 -2.42 3.83
N ARG A 79 -1.78 -2.25 4.25
CA ARG A 79 -0.77 -1.49 3.48
C ARG A 79 -0.32 -2.23 2.22
N GLU A 80 -0.50 -3.54 2.16
CA GLU A 80 -0.11 -4.36 1.00
C GLU A 80 -1.13 -4.29 -0.14
N TRP A 81 -2.36 -3.85 0.14
CA TRP A 81 -3.40 -3.71 -0.87
C TRP A 81 -3.18 -2.43 -1.68
N THR A 82 -3.23 -2.56 -2.99
CA THR A 82 -3.10 -1.47 -3.95
C THR A 82 -4.44 -1.24 -4.64
N LEU A 83 -4.94 -0.01 -4.62
CA LEU A 83 -6.13 0.37 -5.39
C LEU A 83 -5.79 0.37 -6.88
N LEU A 84 -6.52 -0.41 -7.67
CA LEU A 84 -6.43 -0.31 -9.13
C LEU A 84 -6.97 1.05 -9.57
N GLY A 85 -6.14 1.81 -10.29
CA GLY A 85 -6.52 3.14 -10.77
C GLY A 85 -7.75 3.11 -11.68
N LYS A 86 -8.42 4.26 -11.81
CA LYS A 86 -9.55 4.44 -12.71
C LYS A 86 -9.09 4.20 -14.16
N ASN A 87 -9.91 3.47 -14.92
CA ASN A 87 -9.68 3.14 -16.33
C ASN A 87 -8.38 2.36 -16.60
N ARG A 88 -7.97 1.54 -15.63
CA ARG A 88 -6.79 0.69 -15.73
C ARG A 88 -7.14 -0.79 -15.85
N MET A 89 -6.29 -1.48 -16.58
CA MET A 89 -6.27 -2.92 -16.71
C MET A 89 -5.01 -3.46 -16.02
N LEU A 90 -5.19 -4.43 -15.13
CA LEU A 90 -4.10 -5.22 -14.59
C LEU A 90 -4.07 -6.57 -15.32
N SER A 91 -2.90 -6.96 -15.78
CA SER A 91 -2.62 -8.31 -16.27
C SER A 91 -1.56 -8.96 -15.39
N TYR A 92 -1.72 -10.24 -15.10
CA TYR A 92 -0.76 -11.03 -14.34
C TYR A 92 -0.51 -12.37 -15.04
N SER A 93 0.76 -12.75 -15.09
CA SER A 93 1.23 -14.09 -15.45
C SER A 93 2.43 -14.46 -14.58
N PRO A 94 2.61 -15.73 -14.21
CA PRO A 94 3.79 -16.19 -13.46
C PRO A 94 5.12 -15.85 -14.13
N SER A 95 5.16 -15.77 -15.47
CA SER A 95 6.39 -15.50 -16.22
C SER A 95 6.76 -14.03 -16.30
N THR A 96 5.77 -13.13 -16.29
CA THR A 96 5.97 -11.69 -16.53
C THR A 96 5.72 -10.85 -15.28
N GLY A 97 5.03 -11.40 -14.28
CA GLY A 97 4.57 -10.66 -13.12
C GLY A 97 3.34 -9.82 -13.43
N VAL A 98 3.19 -8.72 -12.69
CA VAL A 98 2.04 -7.80 -12.78
C VAL A 98 2.36 -6.65 -13.73
N HIS A 99 1.47 -6.39 -14.68
CA HIS A 99 1.50 -5.22 -15.54
C HIS A 99 0.19 -4.45 -15.43
N VAL A 100 0.29 -3.12 -15.30
CA VAL A 100 -0.88 -2.24 -15.22
C VAL A 100 -0.82 -1.25 -16.38
N GLU A 101 -1.85 -1.24 -17.20
CA GLU A 101 -1.95 -0.41 -18.41
C GLU A 101 -3.25 0.38 -18.44
N CYS A 102 -3.27 1.41 -19.27
CA CYS A 102 -4.46 2.23 -19.50
C CYS A 102 -5.37 1.59 -20.54
N VAL A 103 -6.66 1.44 -20.22
CA VAL A 103 -7.65 0.89 -21.16
C VAL A 103 -7.93 1.87 -22.29
N CYS A 104 -7.97 3.17 -21.98
CA CYS A 104 -8.01 4.23 -22.99
C CYS A 104 -6.91 5.27 -22.69
N PRO A 105 -6.03 5.59 -23.66
CA PRO A 105 -4.86 6.44 -23.46
C PRO A 105 -5.15 7.81 -22.83
N HIS A 106 -6.32 8.38 -23.08
CA HIS A 106 -6.72 9.71 -22.61
C HIS A 106 -7.63 9.69 -21.36
N SER A 107 -7.96 8.50 -20.86
CA SER A 107 -8.93 8.32 -19.76
C SER A 107 -8.30 7.98 -18.42
N CYS A 108 -7.00 7.66 -18.45
CA CYS A 108 -6.22 7.51 -17.24
C CYS A 108 -5.86 8.90 -16.76
N ASP A 109 -6.33 9.24 -15.57
CA ASP A 109 -5.73 10.36 -14.87
C ASP A 109 -4.26 10.01 -14.61
N ASP A 110 -3.37 10.93 -14.98
CA ASP A 110 -1.94 10.93 -14.63
C ASP A 110 -1.73 11.17 -13.12
N ASP A 111 -2.78 10.97 -12.31
CA ASP A 111 -2.67 10.84 -10.88
C ASP A 111 -1.86 9.57 -10.60
N VAL A 112 -0.54 9.77 -10.60
CA VAL A 112 0.55 8.91 -10.11
C VAL A 112 0.37 8.74 -8.60
N SER A 113 -0.78 8.16 -8.24
CA SER A 113 -1.21 7.79 -6.89
C SER A 113 -1.83 6.39 -6.91
N ALA A 114 -1.60 5.60 -7.95
CA ALA A 114 -1.73 4.14 -7.83
C ALA A 114 -0.77 3.55 -6.78
N ALA A 115 0.17 4.35 -6.27
CA ALA A 115 0.92 4.11 -5.04
C ALA A 115 0.40 4.95 -3.86
N ALA A 116 -0.88 5.32 -3.83
CA ALA A 116 -1.58 5.62 -2.59
C ALA A 116 -1.69 4.31 -1.83
N HIS A 117 -0.55 3.89 -1.29
CA HIS A 117 -0.45 3.07 -0.09
C HIS A 117 -1.60 3.52 0.79
N PHE A 118 -2.44 2.58 1.21
CA PHE A 118 -3.47 2.81 2.20
C PHE A 118 -2.76 3.35 3.44
N SER A 119 -2.56 4.65 3.45
CA SER A 119 -1.92 5.41 4.51
C SER A 119 -3.06 5.54 5.48
N GLY A 120 -3.28 4.45 6.23
CA GLY A 120 -4.19 4.46 7.35
C GLY A 120 -3.92 5.75 8.10
N ARG A 121 -4.90 6.63 8.07
CA ARG A 121 -4.88 7.89 8.80
C ARG A 121 -4.89 7.52 10.27
N SER A 122 -3.72 7.17 10.78
CA SER A 122 -3.43 7.14 12.21
C SER A 122 -3.25 8.60 12.60
N GLU A 123 -4.38 9.25 12.87
CA GLU A 123 -4.42 10.47 13.67
C GLU A 123 -4.26 10.07 15.14
N ALA A 124 -3.16 9.40 15.43
CA ALA A 124 -2.64 9.05 16.75
C ALA A 124 -1.21 8.55 16.52
N ASP A 125 -0.26 9.05 17.31
CA ASP A 125 1.12 8.52 17.46
C ASP A 125 2.26 9.19 16.67
N ALA A 126 2.09 10.41 16.17
CA ALA A 126 3.21 11.30 15.86
C ALA A 126 3.68 12.11 17.09
N VAL A 127 3.84 11.48 18.27
CA VAL A 127 4.49 12.08 19.45
C VAL A 127 5.41 11.07 20.15
N VAL A 128 6.06 10.15 19.41
CA VAL A 128 7.10 9.29 20.00
C VAL A 128 8.28 9.24 19.03
N GLY A 129 9.32 10.02 19.29
CA GLY A 129 10.54 9.93 18.49
C GLY A 129 11.55 11.04 18.74
N LYS A 130 11.11 12.21 19.19
CA LYS A 130 12.04 13.30 19.55
C LYS A 130 12.36 13.35 21.03
N GLY A 131 11.50 12.86 21.92
CA GLY A 131 11.76 12.88 23.37
C GLY A 131 12.93 12.00 23.80
N LEU A 132 12.99 10.75 23.32
CA LEU A 132 13.90 9.74 23.85
C LEU A 132 15.39 10.08 23.64
N VAL A 133 15.73 10.71 22.51
CA VAL A 133 17.10 11.13 22.20
C VAL A 133 17.56 12.27 23.08
N TRP A 134 16.68 13.24 23.39
CA TRP A 134 17.00 14.34 24.30
C TRP A 134 17.17 13.85 25.74
N TYR A 135 16.39 12.86 26.20
CA TYR A 135 16.57 12.28 27.53
C TYR A 135 17.90 11.53 27.66
N ALA A 136 18.29 10.72 26.67
CA ALA A 136 19.58 10.04 26.68
C ALA A 136 20.76 11.03 26.70
N ALA A 137 20.72 12.07 25.87
CA ALA A 137 21.75 13.11 25.83
C ALA A 137 21.82 13.91 27.13
N ALA A 138 20.67 14.26 27.73
CA ALA A 138 20.63 14.98 29.00
C ALA A 138 21.19 14.15 30.17
N THR A 139 20.98 12.83 30.16
CA THR A 139 21.49 11.94 31.23
C THR A 139 23.02 11.80 31.14
N VAL A 140 23.56 11.65 29.93
CA VAL A 140 25.02 11.62 29.70
C VAL A 140 25.66 12.97 30.03
N LEU A 141 25.04 14.08 29.63
CA LEU A 141 25.53 15.42 29.94
C LEU A 141 25.51 15.71 31.45
N ALA A 142 24.47 15.27 32.17
CA ALA A 142 24.40 15.41 33.63
C ALA A 142 25.49 14.59 34.34
N PHE A 143 25.86 13.42 33.80
CA PHE A 143 26.96 12.60 34.30
C PHE A 143 28.32 13.25 34.03
N LEU A 144 28.54 13.77 32.81
CA LEU A 144 29.78 14.42 32.41
C LEU A 144 30.01 15.79 33.08
N LEU A 145 28.94 16.55 33.35
CA LEU A 145 29.02 17.86 34.02
C LEU A 145 29.15 17.75 35.55
N GLY A 146 29.38 16.55 36.10
CA GLY A 146 29.89 16.38 37.46
C GLY A 146 28.98 16.99 38.53
N ARG A 147 27.65 16.87 38.38
CA ARG A 147 26.76 17.20 39.49
C ARG A 147 27.05 16.22 40.62
N ARG A 148 27.66 16.71 41.71
CA ARG A 148 27.82 16.00 42.99
C ARG A 148 26.45 15.59 43.50
N TRP A 149 26.05 14.34 43.22
CA TRP A 149 24.95 13.71 43.93
C TRP A 149 25.42 13.41 45.37
N PRO A 150 24.53 13.50 46.37
CA PRO A 150 24.88 13.14 47.74
C PRO A 150 25.31 11.68 47.78
N ALA A 151 26.42 11.41 48.49
CA ALA A 151 27.10 10.12 48.53
C ALA A 151 26.12 8.95 48.74
N ARG A 152 25.85 8.20 47.66
CA ARG A 152 25.19 6.89 47.72
C ARG A 152 26.23 5.81 48.00
N SER A 153 25.79 4.70 48.56
CA SER A 153 26.68 3.60 48.91
C SER A 153 27.27 2.97 47.64
N LEU A 154 28.54 2.53 47.73
CA LEU A 154 29.30 1.97 46.60
C LEU A 154 28.62 0.78 45.91
N SER A 155 27.70 0.10 46.62
CA SER A 155 26.92 -1.02 46.09
C SER A 155 25.82 -0.61 45.10
N GLU A 156 25.24 0.59 45.26
CA GLU A 156 24.17 1.08 44.37
C GLU A 156 24.73 1.63 43.05
N GLU A 157 25.95 2.18 43.07
CA GLU A 157 26.60 2.69 41.86
C GLU A 157 27.00 1.57 40.88
N LEU A 158 27.43 0.42 41.40
CA LEU A 158 27.73 -0.76 40.59
C LEU A 158 26.46 -1.35 39.97
N ALA A 159 25.34 -1.35 40.69
CA ALA A 159 24.08 -1.84 40.15
C ALA A 159 23.60 -0.98 38.97
N LEU A 160 23.69 0.35 39.08
CA LEU A 160 23.29 1.27 38.02
C LEU A 160 24.19 1.19 36.79
N SER A 161 25.49 1.01 36.96
CA SER A 161 26.42 0.85 35.83
C SER A 161 26.21 -0.45 35.06
N VAL A 162 25.94 -1.56 35.77
CA VAL A 162 25.64 -2.85 35.13
C VAL A 162 24.33 -2.79 34.33
N VAL A 163 23.28 -2.20 34.90
CA VAL A 163 21.98 -2.06 34.23
C VAL A 163 22.10 -1.20 32.97
N THR A 164 22.85 -0.09 33.02
CA THR A 164 23.04 0.78 31.85
C THR A 164 23.83 0.11 30.73
N VAL A 165 24.87 -0.67 31.08
CA VAL A 165 25.64 -1.44 30.08
C VAL A 165 24.76 -2.53 29.43
N LEU A 166 23.94 -3.24 30.23
CA LEU A 166 23.05 -4.28 29.71
C LEU A 166 21.97 -3.71 28.77
N LEU A 167 21.39 -2.55 29.10
CA LEU A 167 20.42 -1.89 28.24
C LEU A 167 21.04 -1.39 26.93
N ALA A 168 22.26 -0.85 26.99
CA ALA A 168 23.00 -0.43 25.79
C ALA A 168 23.32 -1.63 24.88
N TRP A 169 23.73 -2.76 25.47
CA TRP A 169 23.98 -4.00 24.72
C TRP A 169 22.70 -4.54 24.06
N TRP A 170 21.59 -4.54 24.79
CA TRP A 170 20.30 -4.98 24.25
C TRP A 170 19.89 -4.14 23.02
N CYS A 171 19.97 -2.81 23.12
CA CYS A 171 19.67 -1.92 21.99
C CYS A 171 20.58 -2.13 20.77
N LEU A 172 21.85 -2.51 20.97
CA LEU A 172 22.79 -2.76 19.87
C LEU A 172 22.59 -4.11 19.20
N THR A 173 21.98 -5.09 19.87
CA THR A 173 21.87 -6.47 19.40
C THR A 173 20.51 -6.84 18.87
N THR A 174 19.47 -6.04 19.15
CA THR A 174 18.16 -6.23 18.54
C THR A 174 18.12 -5.58 17.16
N PRO A 175 17.87 -6.33 16.07
CA PRO A 175 17.73 -5.75 14.74
C PRO A 175 16.50 -4.81 14.70
N PRO A 176 16.58 -3.70 13.94
CA PRO A 176 15.41 -2.87 13.69
C PRO A 176 14.43 -3.68 12.83
N TRP A 177 13.24 -3.93 13.38
CA TRP A 177 12.09 -4.41 12.62
C TRP A 177 11.40 -3.21 11.97
#